data_AF-A0A7C1Z2Q8-F1
#
_entry.id   AF-A0A7C1Z2Q8-F1
#
_cell.length_a   1.000
_cell.length_b   1.000
_cell.length_c   1.000
_cell.angle_alpha   90.00
_cell.angle_beta   90.00
_cell.angle_gamma   90.00
#
_symmetry.space_group_name_H-M   'P 1'
#
loop_
_entity.id
_entity.type
_entity.pdbx_description
1 polymer ?
#
loop_
_entity_poly.entity_id
_entity_poly.type
_entity_poly.pdbx_seq_one_letter_code
_entity_poly.pdbx_strand_id
1 'polypeptide(L)'
;MTTKMPRSLGDQDLLLSIVITTRNRRDDLVECIESLVVACRDVTFWEMLVINDNSSDGSETVNLAEMGVTNGRIITSDVNLMMVKSRNV
;
A
#
# COMPACT_ATOMS: atom_id res chain seq x y z
N MET A 1 -14.38 -35.12 4.18
CA MET A 1 -13.71 -34.14 3.30
C MET A 1 -14.76 -33.13 2.86
N THR A 2 -14.85 -32.01 3.56
CA THR A 2 -15.84 -30.96 3.30
C THR A 2 -15.33 -30.07 2.17
N THR A 3 -15.85 -30.30 0.96
CA THR A 3 -15.63 -29.44 -0.19
C THR A 3 -16.24 -28.07 0.12
N LYS A 4 -15.40 -27.06 0.38
CA LYS A 4 -15.87 -25.68 0.46
C LYS A 4 -16.43 -25.32 -0.91
N MET A 5 -17.72 -25.00 -0.96
CA MET A 5 -18.33 -24.44 -2.17
C MET A 5 -17.64 -23.10 -2.48
N PRO A 6 -17.39 -22.79 -3.76
CA PRO A 6 -16.95 -21.45 -4.12
C PRO A 6 -18.06 -20.47 -3.72
N ARG A 7 -17.71 -19.46 -2.91
CA ARG A 7 -18.58 -18.30 -2.73
C ARG A 7 -18.88 -17.78 -4.14
N SER A 8 -20.15 -17.70 -4.51
CA SER A 8 -20.55 -17.03 -5.74
C SER A 8 -20.05 -15.60 -5.64
N LEU A 9 -18.94 -15.30 -6.32
CA LEU A 9 -18.50 -13.93 -6.55
C LEU A 9 -19.59 -13.31 -7.42
N GLY A 10 -20.54 -12.63 -6.78
CA GLY A 10 -21.20 -11.53 -7.45
C GLY A 10 -20.11 -10.57 -7.92
N ASP A 11 -20.40 -9.88 -9.02
CA ASP A 11 -19.61 -8.85 -9.72
C ASP A 11 -19.29 -7.62 -8.84
N GLN A 12 -18.91 -7.86 -7.59
CA GLN A 12 -18.31 -6.91 -6.69
C GLN A 12 -16.85 -6.90 -7.10
N ASP A 13 -16.48 -5.94 -7.94
CA ASP A 13 -15.08 -5.63 -8.17
C ASP A 13 -14.36 -5.62 -6.82
N LEU A 14 -13.47 -6.61 -6.62
CA LEU A 14 -12.77 -6.76 -5.36
C LEU A 14 -11.88 -5.54 -5.17
N LEU A 15 -12.26 -4.66 -4.24
CA LEU A 15 -11.46 -3.53 -3.84
C LEU A 15 -10.18 -4.05 -3.17
N LEU A 16 -9.03 -3.84 -3.80
CA LEU A 16 -7.72 -4.24 -3.29
C LEU A 16 -7.06 -3.09 -2.53
N SER A 17 -6.82 -3.25 -1.23
CA SER A 17 -6.02 -2.29 -0.46
C SER A 17 -4.58 -2.80 -0.31
N ILE A 18 -3.62 -2.03 -0.83
CA ILE A 18 -2.19 -2.34 -0.74
C ILE A 18 -1.58 -1.51 0.39
N VAL A 19 -1.12 -2.19 1.44
CA VAL A 19 -0.52 -1.54 2.62
C VAL A 19 0.99 -1.74 2.62
N ILE A 20 1.74 -0.66 2.53
CA ILE A 20 3.21 -0.64 2.52
C ILE A 20 3.70 0.01 3.80
N THR A 21 4.29 -0.76 4.70
CA THR A 21 4.98 -0.20 5.88
C THR A 21 6.44 0.07 5.55
N THR A 22 6.91 1.28 5.79
CA THR A 22 8.28 1.69 5.46
C THR A 22 8.91 2.50 6.60
N ARG A 23 10.24 2.41 6.70
CA ARG A 23 11.07 3.23 7.60
C ARG A 23 12.47 3.35 7.01
N ASN A 24 12.89 4.56 6.70
CA ASN A 24 14.23 4.87 6.18
C ASN A 24 14.61 4.01 4.95
N ARG A 25 13.69 3.92 3.98
CA ARG A 25 13.81 3.11 2.77
C ARG A 25 13.24 3.84 1.56
N ARG A 26 13.60 5.12 1.39
CA ARG A 26 13.04 5.95 0.32
C ARG A 26 13.18 5.32 -1.06
N ASP A 27 14.37 4.86 -1.42
CA ASP A 27 14.64 4.33 -2.75
C ASP A 27 13.89 3.00 -2.99
N ASP A 28 13.94 2.07 -2.02
CA ASP A 28 13.16 0.82 -2.07
C ASP A 28 11.64 1.11 -2.18
N LEU A 29 11.15 2.13 -1.49
CA LEU A 29 9.75 2.54 -1.52
C LEU A 29 9.36 3.05 -2.91
N VAL A 30 10.21 3.87 -3.53
CA VAL A 30 9.98 4.37 -4.88
C VAL A 30 9.89 3.23 -5.88
N GLU A 31 10.89 2.33 -5.89
CA GLU A 31 10.90 1.15 -6.78
C GLU A 31 9.68 0.25 -6.55
N CYS A 32 9.27 0.08 -5.28
CA CYS A 32 8.09 -0.70 -4.93
C CYS A 32 6.81 -0.09 -5.51
N ILE A 33 6.62 1.23 -5.37
CA ILE A 33 5.43 1.93 -5.89
C ILE A 33 5.39 1.84 -7.41
N GLU A 34 6.50 2.06 -8.10
CA GLU A 34 6.58 1.94 -9.57
C GLU A 34 6.18 0.53 -10.03
N SER A 35 6.70 -0.50 -9.37
CA SER A 35 6.36 -1.90 -9.66
C SER A 35 4.87 -2.18 -9.46
N LEU A 36 4.27 -1.65 -8.38
CA LEU A 36 2.86 -1.84 -8.07
C LEU A 36 1.95 -1.11 -9.06
N VAL A 37 2.29 0.11 -9.47
CA VAL A 37 1.52 0.85 -10.48
C VAL A 37 1.48 0.07 -11.80
N VAL A 38 2.58 -0.57 -12.19
CA VAL A 38 2.62 -1.43 -13.38
C VAL A 38 1.78 -2.69 -13.16
N ALA A 39 1.94 -3.37 -12.02
CA ALA A 39 1.23 -4.61 -11.71
C ALA A 39 -0.30 -4.42 -11.58
N CYS A 40 -0.73 -3.24 -11.12
CA CYS A 40 -2.13 -2.90 -10.90
C CYS A 40 -2.79 -2.17 -12.09
N ARG A 41 -2.14 -2.10 -13.25
CA ARG A 41 -2.69 -1.43 -14.45
C ARG A 41 -4.08 -1.92 -14.84
N ASP A 42 -4.32 -3.23 -14.71
CA ASP A 42 -5.59 -3.88 -15.07
C ASP A 42 -6.50 -4.14 -13.85
N VAL A 43 -6.14 -3.61 -12.68
CA VAL A 43 -6.95 -3.69 -11.46
C VAL A 43 -7.80 -2.43 -11.36
N THR A 44 -9.10 -2.57 -11.59
CA THR A 44 -10.02 -1.42 -11.69
C THR A 44 -10.20 -0.69 -10.36
N PHE A 45 -10.19 -1.40 -9.24
CA PHE A 45 -10.48 -0.83 -7.91
C PHE A 45 -9.39 -1.23 -6.92
N TRP A 46 -8.45 -0.33 -6.70
CA TRP A 46 -7.45 -0.49 -5.65
C TRP A 46 -7.09 0.84 -4.98
N GLU A 47 -6.51 0.74 -3.79
CA GLU A 47 -5.93 1.86 -3.05
C GLU A 47 -4.53 1.51 -2.53
N MET A 48 -3.73 2.55 -2.29
CA MET A 48 -2.42 2.42 -1.67
C MET A 48 -2.36 3.17 -0.35
N LEU A 49 -1.94 2.48 0.70
CA LEU A 49 -1.67 3.05 2.00
C LEU A 49 -0.20 2.85 2.33
N VAL A 50 0.57 3.93 2.33
CA VAL A 50 1.97 3.91 2.78
C VAL A 50 2.00 4.34 4.23
N ILE A 51 2.39 3.43 5.12
CA ILE A 51 2.60 3.73 6.54
C ILE A 51 4.07 4.06 6.75
N ASN A 52 4.36 5.34 6.88
CA ASN A 52 5.69 5.86 7.17
C ASN A 52 5.95 5.84 8.68
N ASP A 53 6.76 4.89 9.12
CA ASP A 53 7.02 4.62 10.54
C ASP A 53 8.15 5.51 11.09
N ASN A 54 7.91 6.83 11.11
CA ASN A 54 8.82 7.88 11.56
C ASN A 54 10.20 7.80 10.85
N SER A 55 10.18 7.96 9.53
CA SER A 55 11.41 8.06 8.71
C SER A 55 12.08 9.43 8.83
N SER A 56 13.36 9.48 8.50
CA SER A 56 14.19 10.69 8.47
C SER A 56 15.06 10.78 7.21
N ASP A 57 14.69 10.08 6.14
CA ASP A 57 15.44 9.96 4.88
C ASP A 57 14.70 10.57 3.68
N GLY A 58 13.58 11.26 3.93
CA GLY A 58 12.73 11.80 2.88
C GLY A 58 11.66 10.83 2.37
N SER A 59 11.49 9.63 2.96
CA SER A 59 10.37 8.73 2.63
C SER A 59 9.00 9.42 2.77
N GLU A 60 8.86 10.38 3.69
CA GLU A 60 7.68 11.22 3.90
C GLU A 60 7.39 12.21 2.77
N THR A 61 8.39 12.48 1.92
CA THR A 61 8.29 13.44 0.81
C THR A 61 7.88 12.80 -0.52
N VAL A 62 7.74 11.47 -0.55
CA VAL A 62 7.31 10.74 -1.75
C VAL A 62 5.91 11.20 -2.17
N ASN A 63 5.74 11.59 -3.43
CA ASN A 63 4.46 12.07 -3.95
C ASN A 63 3.76 10.96 -4.76
N LEU A 64 2.82 10.27 -4.12
CA LEU A 64 2.06 9.16 -4.72
C LEU A 64 1.34 9.57 -6.03
N ALA A 65 0.83 10.80 -6.11
CA ALA A 65 0.11 11.27 -7.29
C ALA A 65 1.05 11.46 -8.50
N GLU A 66 2.25 12.00 -8.27
CA GLU A 66 3.28 12.12 -9.30
C GLU A 66 3.76 10.74 -9.78
N MET A 67 3.69 9.72 -8.92
CA MET A 67 4.01 8.34 -9.24
C MET A 67 2.87 7.56 -9.92
N GLY A 68 1.74 8.21 -10.20
CA GLY A 68 0.60 7.59 -10.89
C GLY A 68 -0.37 6.82 -10.00
N VAL A 69 -0.25 6.95 -8.68
CA VAL A 69 -1.22 6.40 -7.72
C VAL A 69 -2.33 7.43 -7.51
N THR A 70 -3.50 7.19 -8.10
CA THR A 70 -4.66 8.10 -8.05
C THR A 70 -5.44 8.01 -6.73
N ASN A 71 -5.45 6.83 -6.10
CA ASN A 71 -6.11 6.57 -4.83
C ASN A 71 -5.08 6.11 -3.80
N GLY A 72 -4.31 7.04 -3.26
CA GLY A 72 -3.21 6.75 -2.34
C GLY A 72 -3.10 7.73 -1.19
N ARG A 73 -2.61 7.26 -0.04
CA ARG A 73 -2.33 8.09 1.13
C ARG A 73 -1.05 7.65 1.82
N ILE A 74 -0.32 8.62 2.36
CA ILE A 74 0.80 8.39 3.26
C ILE A 74 0.34 8.74 4.68
N ILE A 75 0.44 7.78 5.59
CA ILE A 75 0.15 7.95 7.01
C ILE A 75 1.48 7.93 7.74
N THR A 76 1.85 9.03 8.38
CA THR A 76 3.13 9.16 9.09
C THR A 76 2.92 9.03 10.59
N SER A 77 3.68 8.15 11.22
CA SER A 77 3.76 8.02 12.68
C SER A 77 4.76 9.02 13.25
N ASP A 78 4.44 9.64 14.39
CA ASP A 78 5.36 10.54 15.10
C ASP A 78 6.50 9.79 15.83
N VAL A 79 6.35 8.49 16.03
CA VAL A 79 7.29 7.62 16.74
C VAL A 79 7.51 6.32 15.97
N ASN A 80 8.62 5.63 16.25
CA ASN A 80 8.86 4.29 15.73
C ASN A 80 7.92 3.28 16.42
N LEU A 81 6.93 2.78 15.69
CA LEU A 81 5.94 1.80 16.15
C LEU A 81 6.35 0.36 15.85
N MET A 82 7.34 0.15 14.97
CA MET A 82 7.77 -1.16 14.45
C MET A 82 6.67 -1.84 13.59
N MET A 83 7.10 -2.78 12.75
CA MET A 83 6.30 -3.36 11.66
C MET A 83 4.89 -3.83 12.05
N VAL A 84 4.74 -4.53 13.18
CA VAL A 84 3.44 -5.13 13.57
C VAL A 84 2.42 -4.04 13.89
N LYS A 85 2.84 -3.01 14.63
CA LYS A 85 1.93 -1.95 15.04
C LYS A 85 1.62 -1.01 13.88
N SER A 86 2.62 -0.71 13.04
CA SER A 86 2.46 0.12 11.84
C SER A 86 1.46 -0.46 10.84
N ARG A 87 1.33 -1.79 10.72
CA ARG A 87 0.32 -2.43 9.84
C ARG A 87 -1.13 -2.34 10.33
N ASN A 88 -1.35 -2.01 11.60
CA ASN A 88 -2.67 -1.98 12.24
C ASN A 88 -3.12 -0.55 12.59
N VAL A 89 -2.51 0.46 11.97
CA VAL A 89 -2.87 1.88 12.10
C VAL A 89 -4.05 2.19 11.20
#